data_AF-A0A0C2D648-F1
#
_entry.id   AF-A0A0C2D648-F1
#
_cell.length_a   1.000
_cell.length_b   1.000
_cell.length_c   1.000
_cell.angle_alpha   90.00
_cell.angle_beta   90.00
_cell.angle_gamma   90.00
#
_symmetry.space_group_name_H-M   'P 1'
#
loop_
_entity.id
_entity.type
_entity.pdbx_description
1 polymer ?
#
loop_
_entity_poly.entity_id
_entity_poly.type
_entity_poly.pdbx_seq_one_letter_code
_entity_poly.pdbx_strand_id
1 'polypeptide(L)'
;MLHDGSNYRMYFFKGSTNNKLYQFAWNGKSYAYGHNSIPELTLTNIPADADAGSFSMVHSGKLYHLYLRRLGDPTTLYQFLYVPGTSNYKYAQPPAIPTLTCTGFPSDTDWARWMMLHDNNAYRLYAFKLGSNTQFYQSSFNGSTYAYGHNSMPVLNLEGTPANCNLSSAAMLHDNAAYRFYMQTV
;
A
#
# COMPACT_ATOMS: atom_id res chain seq x y z
N MET A 1 0.88 3.79 -4.14
CA MET A 1 1.93 4.78 -4.50
C MET A 1 3.04 4.69 -3.46
N LEU A 2 4.27 5.14 -3.76
CA LEU A 2 5.34 5.30 -2.75
C LEU A 2 6.32 6.41 -3.17
N HIS A 3 7.14 6.88 -2.25
CA HIS A 3 8.36 7.66 -2.54
C HIS A 3 9.57 6.80 -2.19
N ASP A 4 10.49 6.63 -3.13
CA ASP A 4 11.65 5.74 -2.95
C ASP A 4 12.93 6.46 -2.49
N GLY A 5 12.80 7.73 -2.06
CA GLY A 5 13.93 8.60 -1.74
C GLY A 5 14.44 9.41 -2.93
N SER A 6 13.94 9.16 -4.15
CA SER A 6 14.31 9.94 -5.35
C SER A 6 13.09 10.32 -6.21
N ASN A 7 12.16 9.40 -6.39
CA ASN A 7 11.01 9.54 -7.28
C ASN A 7 9.72 9.21 -6.53
N TYR A 8 8.67 9.96 -6.84
CA TYR A 8 7.30 9.53 -6.53
C TYR A 8 6.88 8.50 -7.56
N ARG A 9 6.47 7.33 -7.10
CA ARG A 9 6.10 6.19 -7.95
C ARG A 9 4.62 5.84 -7.78
N MET A 10 3.98 5.60 -8.91
CA MET A 10 2.58 5.23 -9.01
C MET A 10 2.46 3.90 -9.75
N TYR A 11 1.52 3.06 -9.32
CA TYR A 11 1.39 1.69 -9.76
C TYR A 11 -0.08 1.37 -9.97
N PHE A 12 -0.38 0.57 -10.98
CA PHE A 12 -1.73 0.05 -11.24
C PHE A 12 -1.65 -1.39 -11.71
N PHE A 13 -2.64 -2.22 -11.36
CA PHE A 13 -2.82 -3.49 -12.04
C PHE A 13 -3.08 -3.26 -13.52
N LYS A 14 -2.44 -4.08 -14.36
CA LYS A 14 -2.77 -4.18 -15.78
C LYS A 14 -4.11 -4.91 -15.89
N GLY A 15 -5.16 -4.21 -16.36
CA GLY A 15 -6.58 -4.55 -16.15
C GLY A 15 -7.08 -5.94 -16.59
N SER A 16 -6.29 -6.72 -17.32
CA SER A 16 -6.61 -8.11 -17.71
C SER A 16 -5.75 -9.16 -17.00
N THR A 17 -5.00 -8.77 -15.97
CA THR A 17 -4.09 -9.65 -15.23
C THR A 17 -4.20 -9.39 -13.73
N ASN A 18 -4.05 -10.44 -12.94
CA ASN A 18 -3.99 -10.36 -11.48
C ASN A 18 -2.55 -10.35 -10.94
N ASN A 19 -1.55 -10.27 -11.83
CA ASN A 19 -0.14 -10.37 -11.47
C ASN A 19 0.78 -9.38 -12.19
N LYS A 20 0.29 -8.49 -13.06
CA LYS A 20 1.15 -7.48 -13.68
C LYS A 20 0.77 -6.08 -13.21
N LEU A 21 1.79 -5.28 -12.96
CA LEU A 21 1.64 -3.88 -12.62
C LEU A 21 2.28 -3.00 -13.69
N TYR A 22 1.61 -1.91 -14.03
CA TYR A 22 2.24 -0.77 -14.69
C TYR A 22 2.91 0.11 -13.65
N GLN A 23 4.11 0.60 -13.95
CA GLN A 23 4.82 1.57 -13.13
C GLN A 23 4.95 2.91 -13.84
N PHE A 24 4.74 3.96 -13.06
CA PHE A 24 4.88 5.35 -13.46
C PHE A 24 5.76 6.07 -12.44
N ALA A 25 6.50 7.08 -12.88
CA ALA A 25 7.18 8.00 -11.97
C ALA A 25 6.89 9.46 -12.32
N TRP A 26 6.91 10.32 -11.30
CA TRP A 26 6.76 11.76 -11.48
C TRP A 26 7.97 12.35 -12.23
N ASN A 27 7.69 13.05 -13.33
CA ASN A 27 8.72 13.69 -14.16
C ASN A 27 8.84 15.21 -13.98
N GLY A 28 8.25 15.77 -12.91
CA GLY A 28 8.15 17.21 -12.68
C GLY A 28 6.83 17.84 -13.13
N LYS A 29 6.07 17.16 -14.01
CA LYS A 29 4.79 17.64 -14.54
C LYS A 29 3.65 16.63 -14.40
N SER A 30 3.94 15.35 -14.56
CA SER A 30 2.96 14.26 -14.58
C SER A 30 3.61 12.94 -14.15
N TYR A 31 2.79 11.96 -13.80
CA TYR A 31 3.24 10.57 -13.69
C TYR A 31 3.37 9.98 -15.09
N ALA A 32 4.59 9.73 -15.54
CA ALA A 32 4.88 9.20 -16.87
C ALA A 32 5.20 7.70 -16.80
N TYR A 33 4.59 6.94 -17.71
CA TYR A 33 4.76 5.50 -17.82
C TYR A 33 6.23 5.14 -18.11
N GLY A 34 6.83 4.27 -17.31
CA GLY A 34 8.21 3.83 -17.51
C GLY A 34 9.29 4.90 -17.28
N HIS A 35 8.93 6.14 -16.90
CA HIS A 35 9.92 7.17 -16.60
C HIS A 35 10.72 6.79 -15.34
N ASN A 36 12.06 6.75 -15.41
CA ASN A 36 12.94 6.35 -14.30
C ASN A 36 12.45 5.12 -13.52
N SER A 37 11.84 4.15 -14.22
CA SER A 37 11.11 3.03 -13.65
C SER A 37 11.12 1.82 -14.59
N ILE A 38 10.66 0.67 -14.10
CA ILE A 38 10.44 -0.54 -14.89
C ILE A 38 9.00 -0.51 -15.38
N PRO A 39 8.72 -0.35 -16.69
CA PRO A 39 7.38 -0.07 -17.18
C PRO A 39 6.34 -1.12 -16.76
N GLU A 40 6.70 -2.41 -16.86
CA GLU A 40 5.87 -3.52 -16.42
C GLU A 40 6.60 -4.36 -15.37
N LEU A 41 5.93 -4.59 -14.25
CA LEU A 41 6.37 -5.47 -13.18
C LEU A 41 5.47 -6.71 -13.12
N THR A 42 6.00 -7.84 -12.66
CA THR A 42 5.25 -9.09 -12.50
C THR A 42 5.35 -9.58 -11.06
N LEU A 43 4.22 -9.92 -10.45
CA LEU A 43 4.13 -10.61 -9.18
C LEU A 43 4.28 -12.12 -9.45
N THR A 44 5.17 -12.76 -8.69
CA THR A 44 5.53 -14.17 -8.83
C THR A 44 5.34 -14.90 -7.50
N ASN A 45 5.05 -16.20 -7.57
CA ASN A 45 4.73 -17.05 -6.42
C ASN A 45 3.56 -16.52 -5.58
N ILE A 46 2.57 -15.90 -6.22
CA ILE A 46 1.39 -15.38 -5.53
C ILE A 46 0.65 -16.54 -4.84
N PRO A 47 0.37 -16.46 -3.53
CA PRO A 47 -0.50 -17.43 -2.86
C PRO A 47 -1.86 -17.54 -3.56
N ALA A 48 -2.42 -18.75 -3.67
CA ALA A 48 -3.65 -18.98 -4.43
C ALA A 48 -4.89 -18.25 -3.88
N ASP A 49 -4.85 -17.91 -2.58
CA ASP A 49 -5.88 -17.18 -1.85
C ASP A 49 -5.56 -15.69 -1.69
N ALA A 50 -4.58 -15.14 -2.42
CA ALA A 50 -4.29 -13.72 -2.39
C ALA A 50 -5.39 -12.90 -3.10
N ASP A 51 -5.85 -11.84 -2.45
CA ASP A 51 -6.78 -10.87 -3.00
C ASP A 51 -6.02 -9.85 -3.87
N ALA A 52 -6.07 -10.05 -5.18
CA ALA A 52 -5.50 -9.15 -6.18
C ALA A 52 -6.46 -8.01 -6.60
N GLY A 53 -7.58 -7.78 -5.88
CA GLY A 53 -8.48 -6.65 -6.13
C GLY A 53 -7.89 -5.29 -5.72
N SER A 54 -6.89 -5.29 -4.84
CA SER A 54 -6.18 -4.08 -4.40
C SER A 54 -4.82 -4.45 -3.82
N PHE A 55 -3.91 -3.48 -3.77
CA PHE A 55 -2.57 -3.68 -3.22
C PHE A 55 -2.06 -2.39 -2.57
N SER A 56 -1.04 -2.53 -1.71
CA SER A 56 -0.32 -1.38 -1.17
C SER A 56 1.18 -1.51 -1.41
N MET A 57 1.84 -0.38 -1.60
CA MET A 57 3.27 -0.29 -1.91
C MET A 57 3.99 0.46 -0.81
N VAL A 58 5.12 -0.06 -0.33
CA VAL A 58 5.93 0.58 0.71
C VAL A 58 7.39 0.56 0.31
N HIS A 59 8.13 1.63 0.60
CA HIS A 59 9.58 1.67 0.45
C HIS A 59 10.24 1.82 1.82
N SER A 60 11.25 1.00 2.12
CA SER A 60 12.04 1.13 3.33
C SER A 60 13.51 0.77 3.08
N GLY A 61 14.41 1.71 3.35
CA GLY A 61 15.83 1.56 3.03
C GLY A 61 16.04 1.36 1.53
N LYS A 62 16.37 0.12 1.13
CA LYS A 62 16.56 -0.29 -0.28
C LYS A 62 15.44 -1.21 -0.79
N LEU A 63 14.47 -1.54 0.06
CA LEU A 63 13.46 -2.54 -0.20
C LEU A 63 12.19 -1.88 -0.73
N TYR A 64 11.65 -2.48 -1.80
CA TYR A 64 10.33 -2.16 -2.31
C TYR A 64 9.42 -3.33 -1.95
N HIS A 65 8.42 -3.01 -1.13
CA HIS A 65 7.43 -3.95 -0.65
C HIS A 65 6.14 -3.76 -1.41
N LEU A 66 5.50 -4.88 -1.72
CA LEU A 66 4.12 -4.94 -2.16
C LEU A 66 3.36 -5.84 -1.20
N TYR A 67 2.15 -5.44 -0.86
CA TYR A 67 1.25 -6.21 -0.01
C TYR A 67 -0.05 -6.52 -0.76
N LEU A 68 -0.49 -7.77 -0.67
CA LEU A 68 -1.84 -8.21 -1.00
C LEU A 68 -2.53 -8.68 0.28
N ARG A 69 -3.85 -8.55 0.36
CA ARG A 69 -4.65 -9.18 1.44
C ARG A 69 -4.93 -10.64 1.09
N ARG A 70 -5.44 -11.42 2.05
CA ARG A 70 -5.99 -12.75 1.80
C ARG A 70 -7.50 -12.67 1.55
N LEU A 71 -8.00 -13.46 0.60
CA LEU A 71 -9.42 -13.64 0.32
C LEU A 71 -10.13 -14.29 1.52
N GLY A 72 -11.24 -13.70 1.97
CA GLY A 72 -12.02 -14.19 3.11
C GLY A 72 -11.43 -13.87 4.49
N ASP A 73 -10.17 -13.43 4.56
CA ASP A 73 -9.53 -12.95 5.78
C ASP A 73 -8.68 -11.71 5.46
N PRO A 74 -9.29 -10.52 5.43
CA PRO A 74 -8.60 -9.30 5.03
C PRO A 74 -7.59 -8.81 6.08
N THR A 75 -7.52 -9.44 7.26
CA THR A 75 -6.54 -9.11 8.30
C THR A 75 -5.19 -9.79 8.07
N THR A 76 -5.12 -10.76 7.17
CA THR A 76 -3.87 -11.37 6.73
C THR A 76 -3.32 -10.68 5.48
N LEU A 77 -2.04 -10.32 5.52
CA LEU A 77 -1.30 -9.71 4.42
C LEU A 77 -0.19 -10.64 3.92
N TYR A 78 -0.07 -10.75 2.61
CA TYR A 78 1.05 -11.37 1.92
C TYR A 78 2.05 -10.33 1.46
N GLN A 79 3.30 -10.46 1.89
CA GLN A 79 4.38 -9.55 1.54
C GLN A 79 5.19 -10.10 0.35
N PHE A 80 5.40 -9.22 -0.60
CA PHE A 80 6.26 -9.42 -1.76
C PHE A 80 7.39 -8.40 -1.71
N LEU A 81 8.61 -8.81 -2.09
CA LEU A 81 9.70 -7.87 -2.33
C LEU A 81 10.09 -7.86 -3.79
N TYR A 82 10.48 -6.69 -4.27
CA TYR A 82 11.15 -6.54 -5.55
C TYR A 82 12.47 -7.35 -5.56
N VAL A 83 12.72 -8.07 -6.66
CA VAL A 83 13.95 -8.81 -6.88
C VAL A 83 14.91 -7.95 -7.72
N PRO A 84 16.05 -7.51 -7.17
CA PRO A 84 16.98 -6.63 -7.87
C PRO A 84 17.44 -7.17 -9.24
N GLY A 85 17.55 -6.29 -10.23
CA GLY A 85 17.98 -6.65 -11.59
C GLY A 85 16.93 -7.39 -12.43
N THR A 86 15.68 -7.45 -11.97
CA THR A 86 14.58 -8.12 -12.67
C THR A 86 13.37 -7.19 -12.80
N SER A 87 12.27 -7.68 -13.37
CA SER A 87 10.97 -7.01 -13.32
C SER A 87 10.00 -7.65 -12.31
N ASN A 88 10.51 -8.41 -11.34
CA ASN A 88 9.66 -9.24 -10.49
C ASN A 88 9.52 -8.69 -9.06
N TYR A 89 8.28 -8.74 -8.56
CA TYR A 89 7.99 -8.84 -7.14
C TYR A 89 7.74 -10.31 -6.82
N LYS A 90 8.35 -10.82 -5.76
CA LYS A 90 8.24 -12.24 -5.41
C LYS A 90 7.76 -12.38 -3.98
N TYR A 91 6.71 -13.19 -3.81
CA TYR A 91 6.20 -13.57 -2.50
C TYR A 91 7.29 -14.27 -1.70
N ALA A 92 7.38 -13.98 -0.40
CA ALA A 92 8.35 -14.59 0.51
C ALA A 92 9.81 -14.41 0.07
N GLN A 93 10.11 -13.43 -0.78
CA GLN A 93 11.49 -13.11 -1.18
C GLN A 93 12.25 -12.60 0.04
N PRO A 94 13.38 -13.22 0.45
CA PRO A 94 14.14 -12.72 1.58
C PRO A 94 14.61 -11.26 1.37
N PRO A 95 14.58 -10.40 2.40
CA PRO A 95 14.30 -10.69 3.82
C PRO A 95 12.82 -10.48 4.23
N ALA A 96 11.84 -10.66 3.33
CA ALA A 96 10.43 -10.49 3.65
C ALA A 96 9.99 -11.36 4.85
N ILE A 97 9.04 -10.83 5.63
CA ILE A 97 8.16 -11.63 6.49
C ILE A 97 6.97 -12.04 5.59
N PRO A 98 6.89 -13.30 5.14
CA PRO A 98 6.00 -13.67 4.05
C PRO A 98 4.53 -13.35 4.33
N THR A 99 4.08 -13.67 5.54
CA THR A 99 2.71 -13.50 5.99
C THR A 99 2.69 -12.67 7.25
N LEU A 100 1.90 -11.61 7.24
CA LEU A 100 1.73 -10.67 8.35
C LEU A 100 0.24 -10.63 8.73
N THR A 101 -0.06 -10.40 9.99
CA THR A 101 -1.44 -10.27 10.46
C THR A 101 -1.70 -8.88 11.03
N CYS A 102 -2.96 -8.45 10.96
CA CYS A 102 -3.46 -7.22 11.55
C CYS A 102 -4.33 -7.58 12.76
N THR A 103 -4.12 -6.93 13.89
CA THR A 103 -4.77 -7.28 15.16
C THR A 103 -5.39 -6.06 15.84
N GLY A 104 -6.49 -6.28 16.57
CA GLY A 104 -7.15 -5.26 17.38
C GLY A 104 -7.96 -4.20 16.60
N PHE A 105 -8.07 -4.34 15.28
CA PHE A 105 -8.90 -3.44 14.47
C PHE A 105 -10.39 -3.56 14.87
N PRO A 106 -11.13 -2.44 14.91
CA PRO A 106 -12.58 -2.47 15.14
C PRO A 106 -13.33 -3.34 14.11
N SER A 107 -14.45 -3.92 14.54
CA SER A 107 -15.27 -4.80 13.67
C SER A 107 -15.85 -4.11 12.44
N ASP A 108 -15.96 -2.78 12.48
CA ASP A 108 -16.41 -1.94 11.38
C ASP A 108 -15.24 -1.39 10.55
N THR A 109 -14.10 -2.08 10.52
CA THR A 109 -13.00 -1.73 9.61
C THR A 109 -13.39 -2.08 8.17
N ASP A 110 -13.35 -1.07 7.31
CA ASP A 110 -13.52 -1.23 5.87
C ASP A 110 -12.18 -1.59 5.23
N TRP A 111 -11.94 -2.90 5.15
CA TRP A 111 -10.74 -3.42 4.55
C TRP A 111 -10.65 -3.18 3.04
N ALA A 112 -11.75 -2.88 2.33
CA ALA A 112 -11.68 -2.58 0.90
C ALA A 112 -10.91 -1.28 0.62
N ARG A 113 -10.92 -0.35 1.57
CA ARG A 113 -10.21 0.93 1.49
C ARG A 113 -9.06 0.96 2.49
N TRP A 114 -7.98 0.27 2.14
CA TRP A 114 -6.79 0.11 2.97
C TRP A 114 -5.54 0.68 2.27
N MET A 115 -4.58 1.12 3.07
CA MET A 115 -3.38 1.81 2.62
C MET A 115 -2.22 1.46 3.55
N MET A 116 -0.98 1.58 3.07
CA MET A 116 0.21 1.45 3.92
C MET A 116 1.27 2.47 3.54
N LEU A 117 2.14 2.81 4.48
CA LEU A 117 3.38 3.54 4.23
C LEU A 117 4.46 3.12 5.23
N HIS A 118 5.68 3.58 5.00
CA HIS A 118 6.75 3.58 5.98
C HIS A 118 7.26 5.02 6.13
N ASP A 119 7.30 5.52 7.35
CA ASP A 119 7.64 6.92 7.67
C ASP A 119 9.07 7.09 8.21
N ASN A 120 9.92 6.09 8.01
CA ASN A 120 11.27 5.93 8.60
C ASN A 120 11.31 5.56 10.09
N ASN A 121 10.16 5.56 10.77
CA ASN A 121 10.06 5.14 12.17
C ASN A 121 9.28 3.83 12.31
N ALA A 122 8.17 3.71 11.57
CA ALA A 122 7.25 2.60 11.65
C ALA A 122 6.68 2.24 10.26
N TYR A 123 6.42 0.95 10.06
CA TYR A 123 5.53 0.49 9.00
C TYR A 123 4.11 0.68 9.48
N ARG A 124 3.31 1.43 8.73
CA ARG A 124 1.95 1.82 9.12
C ARG A 124 0.95 1.23 8.15
N LEU A 125 -0.15 0.75 8.69
CA LEU A 125 -1.33 0.33 7.94
C LEU A 125 -2.52 1.17 8.36
N TYR A 126 -3.31 1.53 7.37
CA TYR A 126 -4.54 2.29 7.52
C TYR A 126 -5.68 1.55 6.83
N ALA A 127 -6.87 1.64 7.39
CA ALA A 127 -8.09 1.16 6.75
C ALA A 127 -9.24 2.08 7.15
N PHE A 128 -10.13 2.41 6.21
CA PHE A 128 -11.28 3.25 6.52
C PHE A 128 -12.21 2.62 7.55
N LYS A 129 -13.01 3.45 8.20
CA LYS A 129 -14.18 2.99 8.96
C LYS A 129 -15.35 2.77 8.00
N LEU A 130 -16.03 1.64 8.13
CA LEU A 130 -17.23 1.29 7.37
C LEU A 130 -18.33 2.32 7.65
N GLY A 131 -18.99 2.79 6.59
CA GLY A 131 -19.99 3.85 6.68
C GLY A 131 -19.41 5.26 6.86
N SER A 132 -18.08 5.41 6.84
CA SER A 132 -17.43 6.72 6.87
C SER A 132 -16.56 6.96 5.63
N ASN A 133 -16.56 8.20 5.15
CA ASN A 133 -15.68 8.68 4.08
C ASN A 133 -14.55 9.57 4.59
N THR A 134 -14.51 9.82 5.89
CA THR A 134 -13.53 10.73 6.50
C THR A 134 -12.73 10.06 7.60
N GLN A 135 -13.26 9.01 8.23
CA GLN A 135 -12.57 8.34 9.33
C GLN A 135 -11.84 7.10 8.85
N PHE A 136 -10.62 6.93 9.32
CA PHE A 136 -9.82 5.74 9.08
C PHE A 136 -8.99 5.38 10.30
N TYR A 137 -8.84 4.08 10.50
CA TYR A 137 -8.08 3.48 11.58
C TYR A 137 -6.62 3.33 11.19
N GLN A 138 -5.74 3.42 12.19
CA GLN A 138 -4.30 3.26 12.02
C GLN A 138 -3.76 2.15 12.92
N SER A 139 -2.77 1.45 12.39
CA SER A 139 -1.91 0.53 13.12
C SER A 139 -0.45 0.77 12.74
N SER A 140 0.46 0.23 13.54
CA SER A 140 1.84 0.06 13.11
C SER A 140 2.38 -1.33 13.46
N PHE A 141 3.43 -1.72 12.75
CA PHE A 141 4.10 -3.00 12.96
C PHE A 141 4.86 -2.99 14.30
N ASN A 142 4.56 -3.95 15.17
CA ASN A 142 5.14 -4.06 16.52
C ASN A 142 6.32 -5.05 16.61
N GLY A 143 6.83 -5.54 15.48
CA GLY A 143 7.82 -6.61 15.40
C GLY A 143 7.23 -8.00 15.10
N SER A 144 5.90 -8.16 15.19
CA SER A 144 5.19 -9.41 14.87
C SER A 144 3.96 -9.19 14.00
N THR A 145 3.13 -8.21 14.34
CA THR A 145 1.84 -7.92 13.69
C THR A 145 1.64 -6.42 13.47
N TYR A 146 0.73 -6.04 12.59
CA TYR A 146 0.18 -4.67 12.55
C TYR A 146 -0.88 -4.52 13.63
N ALA A 147 -0.54 -3.89 14.75
CA ALA A 147 -1.43 -3.75 15.90
C ALA A 147 -2.12 -2.39 15.89
N TYR A 148 -3.46 -2.39 15.93
CA TYR A 148 -4.28 -1.19 16.00
C TYR A 148 -3.85 -0.27 17.15
N GLY A 149 -3.66 1.02 16.86
CA GLY A 149 -3.24 2.03 17.84
C GLY A 149 -1.81 1.88 18.38
N HIS A 150 -1.05 0.86 18.00
CA HIS A 150 0.35 0.74 18.42
C HIS A 150 1.18 1.86 17.78
N ASN A 151 1.92 2.64 18.58
CA ASN A 151 2.78 3.76 18.13
C ASN A 151 2.12 4.64 17.04
N SER A 152 0.81 4.85 17.15
CA SER A 152 -0.03 5.49 16.14
C SER A 152 -1.17 6.26 16.80
N MET A 153 -1.81 7.14 16.01
CA MET A 153 -3.09 7.74 16.36
C MET A 153 -4.19 6.77 15.91
N PRO A 154 -4.92 6.09 16.82
CA PRO A 154 -5.76 4.96 16.42
C PRO A 154 -6.83 5.32 15.39
N VAL A 155 -7.35 6.55 15.44
CA VAL A 155 -8.32 7.09 14.49
C VAL A 155 -7.79 8.40 13.94
N LEU A 156 -7.86 8.55 12.61
CA LEU A 156 -7.61 9.80 11.91
C LEU A 156 -8.91 10.27 11.23
N ASN A 157 -9.04 11.59 11.11
CA ASN A 157 -10.10 12.22 10.35
C ASN A 157 -9.49 12.93 9.14
N LEU A 158 -10.06 12.71 7.97
CA LEU A 158 -9.77 13.44 6.74
C LEU A 158 -10.65 14.69 6.70
N GLU A 159 -10.00 15.84 6.56
CA GLU A 159 -10.66 17.15 6.51
C GLU A 159 -10.50 17.77 5.11
N GLY A 160 -11.50 18.56 4.71
CA GLY A 160 -11.44 19.32 3.45
C GLY A 160 -11.39 18.47 2.18
N THR A 161 -11.94 17.24 2.21
CA THR A 161 -11.97 16.37 1.02
C THR A 161 -12.74 17.05 -0.11
N PRO A 162 -12.13 17.26 -1.29
CA PRO A 162 -12.84 17.81 -2.44
C PRO A 162 -14.04 16.97 -2.86
N ALA A 163 -15.11 17.62 -3.32
CA ALA A 163 -16.36 16.95 -3.69
C ALA A 163 -16.21 16.00 -4.90
N ASN A 164 -15.20 16.21 -5.75
CA ASN A 164 -14.91 15.40 -6.92
C ASN A 164 -13.88 14.29 -6.67
N CYS A 165 -13.63 13.89 -5.42
CA CYS A 165 -12.74 12.78 -5.13
C CYS A 165 -13.43 11.41 -5.32
N ASN A 166 -12.70 10.45 -5.87
CA ASN A 166 -13.05 9.04 -5.80
C ASN A 166 -12.83 8.52 -4.37
N LEU A 167 -13.92 8.38 -3.62
CA LEU A 167 -13.90 7.90 -2.24
C LEU A 167 -13.75 6.37 -2.11
N SER A 168 -13.73 5.64 -3.23
CA SER A 168 -13.61 4.18 -3.23
C SER A 168 -12.17 3.68 -3.11
N SER A 169 -11.18 4.57 -3.25
CA SER A 169 -9.77 4.21 -3.21
C SER A 169 -8.92 5.37 -2.72
N ALA A 170 -7.82 5.04 -2.06
CA ALA A 170 -6.86 6.02 -1.59
C ALA A 170 -5.45 5.42 -1.54
N ALA A 171 -4.45 6.28 -1.47
CA ALA A 171 -3.08 5.90 -1.21
C ALA A 171 -2.45 6.83 -0.18
N MET A 172 -1.61 6.29 0.68
CA MET A 172 -0.76 7.08 1.55
C MET A 172 0.71 6.86 1.20
N LEU A 173 1.53 7.89 1.36
CA LEU A 173 2.98 7.76 1.33
C LEU A 173 3.62 8.81 2.24
N HIS A 174 4.85 8.54 2.66
CA HIS A 174 5.72 9.50 3.33
C HIS A 174 6.94 9.74 2.43
N ASP A 175 7.29 11.00 2.22
CA ASP A 175 8.37 11.41 1.31
C ASP A 175 9.63 11.91 2.04
N ASN A 176 9.76 11.57 3.32
CA ASN A 176 10.78 12.07 4.26
C ASN A 176 10.57 13.51 4.77
N ALA A 177 9.57 14.22 4.27
CA ALA A 177 9.21 15.56 4.74
C ALA A 177 7.77 15.63 5.26
N ALA A 178 6.84 14.95 4.60
CA ALA A 178 5.42 15.02 4.87
C ALA A 178 4.73 13.67 4.69
N TYR A 179 3.66 13.48 5.45
CA TYR A 179 2.63 12.49 5.16
C TYR A 179 1.73 13.02 4.05
N ARG A 180 1.45 12.19 3.05
CA ARG A 180 0.62 12.56 1.92
C ARG A 180 -0.50 11.55 1.75
N PHE A 181 -1.71 12.07 1.60
CA PHE A 181 -2.93 11.32 1.34
C PHE A 181 -3.42 11.65 -0.07
N TYR A 182 -3.64 10.64 -0.89
CA TYR A 182 -4.06 10.79 -2.28
C TYR A 182 -5.40 10.09 -2.51
N MET A 183 -6.29 10.78 -3.23
CA MET A 183 -7.44 10.21 -3.91
C MET A 183 -7.37 10.60 -5.39
N GLN A 184 -7.88 9.74 -6.26
CA GLN A 184 -8.12 10.14 -7.65
C GLN A 184 -9.33 11.06 -7.72
N THR A 185 -9.40 11.92 -8.72
CA THR A 185 -10.62 12.69 -9.02
C THR A 185 -11.55 11.88 -9.92
N VAL A 186 -12.87 12.09 -9.79
CA VAL A 186 -13.92 11.59 -10.69
C VAL A 186 -14.47 12.69 -11.58
#